data_AF-A0AA51PGC5-F1
#
_entry.id   AF-A0AA51PGC5-F1
#
_cell.length_a   1.000
_cell.length_b   1.000
_cell.length_c   1.000
_cell.angle_alpha   90.00
_cell.angle_beta   90.00
_cell.angle_gamma   90.00
#
_symmetry.space_group_name_H-M   'P 1'
#
loop_
_entity.id
_entity.type
_entity.pdbx_description
1 polymer ?
#
loop_
_entity_poly.entity_id
_entity_poly.type
_entity_poly.pdbx_seq_one_letter_code
_entity_poly.pdbx_strand_id
1 'polypeptide(L)'
;KINRLKEFNCEAVKRKSTGQKLPEDFERKYAAVVIDLERMNMDLQEYINEIQMYCQQIAPGPSLAAMLAPSHLREKCHEEASLLVERNNNGSVKDANVLDLITDLTALMLQVKSLSDSDQNAYELSVLQGTMDQIKMKLDPPYQRLFQSNVELHMRRIQMGLG
;
A
#
# COMPACT_ATOMS: atom_id res chain seq x y z
N LYS A 1 -7.22 -19.42 1.40
CA LYS A 1 -8.51 -19.57 2.12
C LYS A 1 -9.48 -18.41 1.81
N ILE A 2 -9.01 -17.15 1.77
CA ILE A 2 -9.82 -15.99 1.36
C ILE A 2 -10.47 -16.18 -0.03
N ASN A 3 -9.72 -16.63 -1.05
CA ASN A 3 -10.30 -16.89 -2.37
C ASN A 3 -11.41 -17.94 -2.34
N ARG A 4 -11.24 -18.99 -1.52
CA ARG A 4 -12.25 -20.04 -1.35
C ARG A 4 -13.50 -19.54 -0.62
N LEU A 5 -13.35 -18.63 0.34
CA LEU A 5 -14.48 -17.93 0.97
C LEU A 5 -15.20 -17.02 -0.03
N LYS A 6 -14.46 -16.31 -0.91
CA LYS A 6 -15.03 -15.50 -2.00
C LYS A 6 -15.83 -16.37 -2.98
N GLU A 7 -15.30 -17.52 -3.39
CA GLU A 7 -16.00 -18.49 -4.24
C GLU A 7 -17.29 -18.99 -3.59
N PHE A 8 -17.23 -19.38 -2.31
CA PHE A 8 -18.41 -19.80 -1.58
C PHE A 8 -19.45 -18.68 -1.44
N ASN A 9 -19.03 -17.43 -1.20
CA ASN A 9 -19.93 -16.29 -1.18
C ASN A 9 -20.62 -16.07 -2.54
N CYS A 10 -19.89 -16.19 -3.65
CA CYS A 10 -20.47 -16.13 -4.98
C CYS A 10 -21.50 -17.24 -5.22
N GLU A 11 -21.19 -18.49 -4.81
CA GLU A 11 -22.10 -19.63 -4.94
C GLU A 11 -23.36 -19.47 -4.07
N ALA A 12 -23.19 -18.98 -2.83
CA ALA A 12 -24.30 -18.71 -1.92
C ALA A 12 -25.24 -17.63 -2.46
N VAL A 13 -24.69 -16.53 -2.97
CA VAL A 13 -25.45 -15.46 -3.62
C VAL A 13 -26.23 -15.97 -4.82
N LYS A 14 -25.59 -16.78 -5.68
CA LYS A 14 -26.24 -17.37 -6.87
C LYS A 14 -27.38 -18.31 -6.50
N ARG A 15 -27.22 -19.16 -5.48
CA ARG A 15 -28.30 -20.03 -5.01
C ARG A 15 -29.46 -19.24 -4.42
N LYS A 16 -29.15 -18.23 -3.61
CA LYS A 16 -30.14 -17.34 -2.99
C LYS A 16 -30.96 -16.58 -4.04
N SER A 17 -30.34 -16.09 -5.12
CA SER A 17 -31.06 -15.41 -6.21
C SER A 17 -31.97 -16.33 -7.01
N THR A 18 -31.67 -17.64 -7.06
CA THR A 18 -32.52 -18.67 -7.68
C THR A 18 -33.53 -19.31 -6.71
N GLY A 19 -33.65 -18.81 -5.47
CA GLY A 19 -34.57 -19.34 -4.45
C GLY A 19 -34.21 -20.73 -3.93
N GLN A 20 -33.00 -21.24 -4.22
CA GLN A 20 -32.54 -22.54 -3.77
C GLN A 20 -32.09 -22.49 -2.32
N LYS A 21 -32.44 -23.51 -1.53
CA LYS A 21 -31.92 -23.69 -0.17
C LYS A 21 -30.45 -24.09 -0.21
N LEU A 22 -29.68 -23.66 0.78
CA LEU A 22 -28.29 -24.05 0.95
C LEU A 22 -28.23 -25.49 1.52
N PRO A 23 -27.48 -26.41 0.89
CA PRO A 23 -27.31 -27.75 1.44
C PRO A 23 -26.51 -27.72 2.75
N GLU A 24 -26.82 -28.62 3.69
CA GLU A 24 -26.11 -28.71 4.97
C GLU A 24 -24.59 -28.95 4.79
N ASP A 25 -24.21 -29.75 3.80
CA ASP A 25 -22.80 -29.97 3.45
C ASP A 25 -22.08 -28.70 2.98
N PHE A 26 -22.81 -27.78 2.35
CA PHE A 26 -22.27 -26.48 1.95
C PHE A 26 -22.02 -25.61 3.18
N GLU A 27 -23.01 -25.52 4.08
CA GLU A 27 -22.90 -24.74 5.32
C GLU A 27 -21.75 -25.25 6.19
N ARG A 28 -21.58 -26.57 6.31
CA ARG A 28 -20.47 -27.18 7.04
C ARG A 28 -19.10 -26.81 6.44
N LYS A 29 -18.96 -26.87 5.11
CA LYS A 29 -17.72 -26.49 4.41
C LYS A 29 -17.43 -25.00 4.52
N TYR A 30 -18.46 -24.17 4.46
CA TYR A 30 -18.36 -22.72 4.63
C TYR A 30 -17.87 -22.39 6.05
N ALA A 31 -18.52 -22.94 7.07
CA ALA A 31 -18.17 -22.74 8.47
C ALA A 31 -16.73 -23.17 8.77
N ALA A 32 -16.30 -24.32 8.23
CA ALA A 32 -14.92 -24.79 8.39
C ALA A 32 -13.90 -23.78 7.82
N VAL A 33 -14.17 -23.18 6.65
CA VAL A 33 -13.29 -22.15 6.09
C VAL A 33 -13.26 -20.88 6.92
N VAL A 34 -14.39 -20.48 7.52
CA VAL A 34 -14.47 -19.32 8.41
C VAL A 34 -13.67 -19.57 9.69
N ILE A 35 -13.84 -20.72 10.33
CA ILE A 35 -13.10 -21.11 11.54
C ILE A 35 -11.59 -21.16 11.26
N ASP A 36 -11.18 -21.73 10.14
CA ASP A 36 -9.77 -21.75 9.74
C ASP A 36 -9.21 -20.34 9.55
N LEU A 37 -10.00 -19.42 8.98
CA LEU A 37 -9.61 -18.02 8.80
C LEU A 37 -9.52 -17.29 10.15
N GLU A 38 -10.45 -17.53 11.06
CA GLU A 38 -10.43 -16.98 12.41
C GLU A 38 -9.19 -17.46 13.17
N ARG A 39 -8.87 -18.75 13.10
CA ARG A 39 -7.66 -19.32 13.69
C ARG A 39 -6.39 -18.67 13.14
N MET A 40 -6.27 -18.56 11.81
CA MET A 40 -5.12 -17.88 11.21
C MET A 40 -5.02 -16.41 11.63
N ASN A 41 -6.15 -15.72 11.79
CA ASN A 41 -6.14 -14.34 12.31
C ASN A 41 -5.64 -14.28 13.76
N MET A 42 -6.03 -15.23 14.62
CA MET A 42 -5.51 -15.33 15.98
C MET A 42 -4.00 -15.59 15.99
N ASP A 43 -3.53 -16.55 15.19
CA ASP A 43 -2.11 -16.89 15.07
C ASP A 43 -1.29 -15.68 14.56
N LEU A 44 -1.80 -14.95 13.55
CA LEU A 44 -1.17 -13.73 13.04
C LEU A 44 -1.12 -12.62 14.09
N GLN A 45 -2.18 -12.46 14.87
CA GLN A 45 -2.22 -11.47 15.95
C GLN A 45 -1.17 -11.79 17.03
N GLU A 46 -0.99 -13.06 17.37
CA GLU A 46 0.05 -13.52 18.28
C GLU A 46 1.45 -13.18 17.76
N TYR A 47 1.74 -13.51 16.49
CA TYR A 47 3.03 -13.17 15.87
C TYR A 47 3.28 -11.66 15.81
N ILE A 48 2.26 -10.86 15.51
CA ILE A 48 2.38 -9.39 15.52
C ILE A 48 2.74 -8.89 16.92
N ASN A 49 2.09 -9.41 17.96
CA ASN A 49 2.37 -9.02 19.33
C ASN A 49 3.81 -9.38 19.73
N GLU A 50 4.30 -10.55 19.35
CA GLU A 50 5.69 -10.97 19.60
C GLU A 50 6.69 -10.07 18.86
N ILE A 51 6.45 -9.80 17.57
CA ILE A 51 7.30 -8.89 16.78
C ILE A 51 7.33 -7.50 17.42
N GLN A 52 6.18 -6.98 17.86
CA GLN A 52 6.11 -5.70 18.55
C GLN A 52 6.94 -5.71 19.84
N MET A 53 6.92 -6.80 20.60
CA MET A 53 7.73 -6.94 21.81
C MET A 53 9.23 -6.93 21.50
N TYR A 54 9.67 -7.66 20.47
CA TYR A 54 11.06 -7.63 20.03
C TYR A 54 11.47 -6.25 19.51
N CYS A 55 10.61 -5.58 18.74
CA CYS A 55 10.87 -4.23 18.27
C CYS A 55 11.04 -3.24 19.43
N GLN A 56 10.26 -3.35 20.50
CA GLN A 56 10.43 -2.52 21.70
C GLN A 56 11.74 -2.81 22.46
N GLN A 57 12.18 -4.06 22.50
CA GLN A 57 13.46 -4.45 23.13
C GLN A 57 14.66 -3.93 22.34
N ILE A 58 14.58 -3.96 21.01
CA ILE A 58 15.65 -3.53 20.11
C ILE A 58 15.68 -2.00 19.97
N ALA A 59 14.52 -1.34 20.00
CA ALA A 59 14.37 0.08 19.76
C ALA A 59 13.28 0.67 20.68
N PRO A 60 13.63 1.27 21.84
CA PRO A 60 12.64 1.78 22.78
C PRO A 60 11.78 2.88 22.15
N GLY A 61 10.45 2.73 22.27
CA GLY A 61 9.34 3.67 22.06
C GLY A 61 9.45 4.68 20.91
N PRO A 62 10.14 5.83 21.08
CA PRO A 62 10.26 6.86 20.04
C PRO A 62 10.93 6.37 18.74
N SER A 63 11.78 5.34 18.82
CA SER A 63 12.57 4.87 17.67
C SER A 63 11.77 3.98 16.70
N LEU A 64 10.77 3.23 17.17
CA LEU A 64 10.02 2.30 16.30
C LEU A 64 9.00 3.05 15.42
N ALA A 65 8.24 3.97 16.01
CA ALA A 65 7.30 4.81 15.26
C ALA A 65 8.05 5.67 14.21
N ALA A 66 9.20 6.24 14.58
CA ALA A 66 10.06 6.97 13.64
C ALA A 66 10.67 6.07 12.54
N MET A 67 10.96 4.80 12.82
CA MET A 67 11.44 3.82 11.82
C MET A 67 10.35 3.43 10.82
N LEU A 68 9.12 3.25 11.30
CA LEU A 68 8.02 2.71 10.50
C LEU A 68 7.21 3.80 9.78
N ALA A 69 7.20 5.03 10.29
CA ALA A 69 6.47 6.15 9.67
C ALA A 69 6.87 6.38 8.20
N PRO A 70 8.16 6.35 7.82
CA PRO A 70 8.55 6.50 6.43
C PRO A 70 8.00 5.42 5.49
N SER A 71 8.03 4.14 5.91
CA SER A 71 7.53 3.03 5.09
C SER A 71 6.01 3.05 5.00
N HIS A 72 5.32 3.30 6.12
CA HIS A 72 3.85 3.41 6.14
C HIS A 72 3.35 4.55 5.25
N LEU A 73 3.97 5.73 5.34
CA LEU A 73 3.59 6.86 4.49
C LEU A 73 3.78 6.51 3.01
N ARG A 74 4.92 5.92 2.66
CA ARG A 74 5.22 5.52 1.28
C ARG A 74 4.19 4.53 0.73
N GLU A 75 3.89 3.48 1.49
CA GLU A 75 2.96 2.42 1.08
C GLU A 75 1.53 2.96 0.94
N LYS A 76 1.05 3.73 1.93
CA LYS A 76 -0.26 4.38 1.88
C LYS A 76 -0.41 5.28 0.64
N CYS A 77 0.57 6.15 0.38
CA CYS A 77 0.52 7.04 -0.78
C CYS A 77 0.60 6.27 -2.11
N HIS A 78 1.32 5.16 -2.16
CA HIS A 78 1.39 4.32 -3.35
C HIS A 78 0.08 3.57 -3.62
N GLU A 79 -0.57 3.03 -2.59
CA GLU A 79 -1.88 2.38 -2.71
C GLU A 79 -2.94 3.39 -3.19
N GLU A 80 -2.99 4.58 -2.58
CA GLU A 80 -3.89 5.65 -3.00
C GLU A 80 -3.61 6.10 -4.44
N ALA A 81 -2.34 6.25 -4.82
CA ALA A 81 -1.95 6.58 -6.18
C ALA A 81 -2.42 5.53 -7.19
N SER A 82 -2.26 4.24 -6.85
CA SER A 82 -2.66 3.12 -7.71
C SER A 82 -4.16 3.17 -8.01
N LEU A 83 -4.98 3.40 -6.98
CA LEU A 83 -6.43 3.54 -7.11
C LEU A 83 -6.82 4.78 -7.93
N LEU A 84 -6.11 5.91 -7.74
CA LEU A 84 -6.34 7.13 -8.51
C LEU A 84 -5.99 6.95 -9.98
N VAL A 85 -4.85 6.33 -10.30
CA VAL A 85 -4.45 6.08 -11.68
C VAL A 85 -5.43 5.12 -12.34
N GLU A 86 -5.80 4.01 -11.68
CA GLU A 86 -6.76 3.04 -12.21
C GLU A 86 -8.10 3.71 -12.54
N ARG A 87 -8.63 4.52 -11.61
CA ARG A 87 -9.90 5.24 -11.77
C ARG A 87 -9.87 6.27 -12.89
N ASN A 88 -8.73 6.93 -13.12
CA ASN A 88 -8.63 8.05 -14.08
C ASN A 88 -8.08 7.65 -15.45
N ASN A 89 -7.40 6.51 -15.58
CA ASN A 89 -6.77 6.10 -16.84
C ASN A 89 -7.80 5.89 -17.97
N ASN A 90 -9.00 5.38 -17.66
CA ASN A 90 -10.09 5.15 -18.63
C ASN A 90 -9.64 4.39 -19.91
N GLY A 91 -8.61 3.53 -19.80
CA GLY A 91 -8.04 2.77 -20.91
C GLY A 91 -7.18 3.58 -21.89
N SER A 92 -6.83 4.83 -21.57
CA SER A 92 -6.04 5.73 -22.41
C SER A 92 -4.58 5.29 -22.50
N VAL A 93 -3.97 4.97 -21.35
CA VAL A 93 -2.61 4.44 -21.27
C VAL A 93 -2.69 2.92 -21.09
N LYS A 94 -2.01 2.18 -21.96
CA LYS A 94 -1.97 0.70 -21.96
C LYS A 94 -0.59 0.14 -21.66
N ASP A 95 0.45 0.96 -21.80
CA ASP A 95 1.82 0.56 -21.51
C ASP A 95 2.01 0.44 -20.01
N ALA A 96 2.43 -0.74 -19.54
CA ALA A 96 2.58 -1.05 -18.13
C ALA A 96 3.70 -0.23 -17.47
N ASN A 97 4.79 0.06 -18.19
CA ASN A 97 5.90 0.84 -17.65
C ASN A 97 5.51 2.31 -17.50
N VAL A 98 4.73 2.84 -18.45
CA VAL A 98 4.19 4.20 -18.36
C VAL A 98 3.16 4.31 -17.24
N LEU A 99 2.29 3.31 -17.07
CA LEU A 99 1.34 3.27 -15.94
C LEU A 99 2.04 3.21 -14.59
N ASP A 100 3.10 2.39 -14.46
CA ASP A 100 3.91 2.30 -13.25
C ASP A 100 4.56 3.67 -12.94
N LEU A 101 5.15 4.32 -13.94
CA LEU A 101 5.75 5.65 -13.78
C LEU A 101 4.72 6.72 -13.38
N ILE A 102 3.54 6.74 -14.00
CA ILE A 102 2.46 7.66 -13.63
C ILE A 102 2.02 7.42 -12.18
N THR A 103 1.94 6.15 -11.77
CA THR A 103 1.57 5.75 -10.41
C THR A 103 2.63 6.21 -9.41
N ASP A 104 3.91 5.97 -9.68
CA ASP A 104 5.00 6.42 -8.82
C ASP A 104 5.04 7.95 -8.68
N LEU A 105 4.88 8.68 -9.79
CA LEU A 105 4.84 10.16 -9.77
C LEU A 105 3.61 10.68 -9.01
N THR A 106 2.47 10.02 -9.15
CA THR A 106 1.26 10.36 -8.39
C THR A 106 1.46 10.10 -6.89
N ALA A 107 2.11 8.98 -6.53
CA ALA A 107 2.44 8.65 -5.15
C ALA A 107 3.39 9.70 -4.55
N LEU A 108 4.40 10.15 -5.30
CA LEU A 108 5.31 11.20 -4.87
C LEU A 108 4.57 12.51 -4.56
N MET A 109 3.59 12.90 -5.37
CA MET A 109 2.77 14.08 -5.10
C MET A 109 1.86 13.92 -3.87
N LEU A 110 1.31 12.73 -3.64
CA LEU A 110 0.52 12.43 -2.45
C LEU A 110 1.37 12.43 -1.16
N GLN A 111 2.63 12.02 -1.25
CA GLN A 111 3.58 12.13 -0.14
C GLN A 111 3.81 13.60 0.22
N VAL A 112 4.04 14.46 -0.78
CA VAL A 112 4.18 15.92 -0.55
C VAL A 112 2.94 16.49 0.13
N LYS A 113 1.74 16.16 -0.34
CA LYS A 113 0.48 16.60 0.27
C LYS A 113 0.35 16.13 1.73
N SER A 114 0.68 14.88 1.99
CA SER A 114 0.57 14.31 3.34
C SER A 114 1.53 14.99 4.31
N LEU A 115 2.75 15.30 3.86
CA LEU A 115 3.78 15.99 4.63
C LEU A 115 3.46 17.48 4.86
N SER A 116 2.72 18.12 3.94
CA SER A 116 2.27 19.51 4.13
C SER A 116 1.12 19.64 5.13
N ASP A 117 0.33 18.59 5.31
CA ASP A 117 -0.85 18.59 6.19
C ASP A 117 -0.51 18.14 7.63
N SER A 118 0.69 17.62 7.89
CA SER A 118 1.12 17.07 9.20
C SER A 118 2.07 17.99 9.96
N ASP A 119 1.91 18.09 11.29
CA ASP A 119 2.92 18.65 12.20
C ASP A 119 4.16 17.73 12.19
N GLN A 120 5.25 18.21 11.60
CA GLN A 120 6.26 17.35 10.98
C GLN A 120 7.12 16.52 11.93
N ASN A 121 7.49 15.33 11.44
CA ASN A 121 8.61 14.55 11.95
C ASN A 121 9.72 14.49 10.88
N ALA A 122 10.94 14.94 11.20
CA ALA A 122 12.05 15.02 10.24
C ALA A 122 12.38 13.69 9.53
N TYR A 123 12.02 12.56 10.15
CA TYR A 123 12.17 11.23 9.57
C TYR A 123 11.27 10.99 8.36
N GLU A 124 10.08 11.60 8.29
CA GLU A 124 9.13 11.43 7.19
C GLU A 124 9.57 12.17 5.93
N LEU A 125 10.36 13.26 6.06
CA LEU A 125 10.94 13.96 4.91
C LEU A 125 11.90 13.09 4.10
N SER A 126 12.52 12.07 4.71
CA SER A 126 13.39 11.11 4.01
C SER A 126 12.63 10.25 2.99
N VAL A 127 11.30 10.14 3.12
CA VAL A 127 10.45 9.38 2.20
C VAL A 127 10.53 9.95 0.79
N LEU A 128 10.47 11.28 0.64
CA LEU A 128 10.51 11.91 -0.67
C LEU A 128 11.81 11.57 -1.42
N GLN A 129 12.95 11.63 -0.73
CA GLN A 129 14.24 11.29 -1.33
C GLN A 129 14.28 9.81 -1.72
N GLY A 130 13.83 8.91 -0.86
CA GLY A 130 13.77 7.48 -1.16
C GLY A 130 12.88 7.17 -2.37
N THR A 131 11.70 7.79 -2.48
CA THR A 131 10.79 7.61 -3.61
C THR A 131 11.41 8.16 -4.91
N MET A 132 12.04 9.34 -4.88
CA MET A 132 12.72 9.89 -6.06
C MET A 132 13.84 8.97 -6.58
N ASP A 133 14.65 8.42 -5.67
CA ASP A 133 15.72 7.50 -6.04
C ASP A 133 15.16 6.20 -6.66
N GLN A 134 14.06 5.68 -6.11
CA GLN A 134 13.37 4.51 -6.67
C GLN A 134 12.85 4.75 -8.09
N ILE A 135 12.17 5.88 -8.32
CA ILE A 135 11.67 6.23 -9.67
C ILE A 135 12.83 6.34 -10.65
N LYS A 136 13.89 7.05 -10.25
CA LYS A 136 15.08 7.25 -11.07
C LYS A 136 15.78 5.95 -11.43
N MET A 137 15.85 4.99 -10.50
CA MET A 137 16.44 3.67 -10.77
C MET A 137 15.64 2.83 -11.76
N LYS A 138 14.33 3.05 -11.88
CA LYS A 138 13.47 2.38 -12.88
C LYS A 138 13.62 2.96 -14.29
N LEU A 139 14.14 4.18 -14.42
CA LEU A 139 14.27 4.88 -15.70
C LEU A 139 15.58 4.53 -16.42
N ASP A 140 15.52 4.44 -17.75
CA ASP A 140 16.73 4.30 -18.57
C ASP A 140 17.66 5.52 -18.41
N PRO A 141 18.99 5.35 -18.59
CA PRO A 141 19.97 6.42 -18.43
C PRO A 141 19.65 7.78 -19.09
N PRO A 142 19.10 7.87 -20.32
CA PRO A 142 18.72 9.16 -20.90
C PRO A 142 17.59 9.85 -20.13
N TYR A 143 16.62 9.10 -19.61
CA TYR A 143 15.48 9.63 -18.86
C TYR A 143 15.84 9.97 -17.41
N GLN A 144 16.89 9.35 -16.84
CA GLN A 144 17.38 9.70 -15.50
C GLN A 144 17.83 11.16 -15.40
N ARG A 145 18.49 11.69 -16.44
CA ARG A 145 18.90 13.11 -16.47
C ARG A 145 17.68 14.03 -16.60
N LEU A 146 16.71 13.65 -17.43
CA LEU A 146 15.46 14.40 -17.57
C LEU A 146 14.68 14.43 -16.24
N PHE A 147 14.62 13.31 -15.53
CA PHE A 147 14.00 13.22 -14.21
C PHE A 147 14.73 14.11 -13.18
N GLN A 148 16.06 14.09 -13.16
CA GLN A 148 16.86 14.96 -12.29
C GLN A 148 16.53 16.45 -12.48
N SER A 149 16.51 16.90 -13.73
CA SER A 149 16.31 18.31 -14.05
C SER A 149 14.86 18.77 -13.87
N ASN A 150 13.88 17.93 -14.21
CA ASN A 150 12.46 18.32 -14.25
C ASN A 150 11.64 17.85 -13.06
N VAL A 151 12.14 16.96 -12.22
CA VAL A 151 11.41 16.44 -11.05
C VAL A 151 12.24 16.60 -9.79
N GLU A 152 13.42 15.98 -9.75
CA GLU A 152 14.26 15.90 -8.53
C GLU A 152 14.63 17.29 -7.99
N LEU A 153 15.02 18.22 -8.88
CA LEU A 153 15.35 19.60 -8.50
C LEU A 153 14.15 20.34 -7.88
N HIS A 154 12.95 20.17 -8.44
CA HIS A 154 11.75 20.84 -7.93
C HIS A 154 11.28 20.22 -6.63
N MET A 155 11.33 18.90 -6.51
CA MET A 155 10.97 18.18 -5.30
C MET A 155 11.90 18.51 -4.13
N ARG A 156 13.21 18.66 -4.37
CA ARG A 156 14.13 19.15 -3.33
C ARG A 156 13.77 20.54 -2.82
N ARG A 157 13.32 21.44 -3.69
CA ARG A 157 12.86 22.78 -3.28
C ARG A 157 11.58 22.71 -2.45
N ILE A 158 10.63 21.87 -2.84
CA ILE A 158 9.42 21.62 -2.06
C ILE A 158 9.79 21.04 -0.70
N GLN A 159 10.68 20.05 -0.65
CA GLN A 159 11.16 19.44 0.60
C GLN A 159 11.81 20.47 1.54
N MET A 160 12.59 21.42 1.02
CA MET A 160 13.14 22.52 1.82
C MET A 160 12.08 23.48 2.36
N GLY A 161 10.95 23.64 1.66
CA GLY A 161 9.83 24.46 2.13
C GLY A 161 8.87 23.73 3.06
N LEU A 162 8.97 22.40 3.14
CA LEU A 162 8.25 21.59 4.12
C LEU A 162 8.95 21.68 5.48
N GLY A 163 10.29 21.55 5.53
CA GLY A 163 11.08 21.54 6.78
C GLY A 163 11.22 22.88 7.49
#